data_AF-A0A9W7BXI9-F1
#
_entry.id   AF-A0A9W7BXI9-F1
#
_cell.length_a   1.000
_cell.length_b   1.000
_cell.length_c   1.000
_cell.angle_alpha   90.00
_cell.angle_beta   90.00
_cell.angle_gamma   90.00
#
_symmetry.space_group_name_H-M   'P 1'
#
loop_
_entity.id
_entity.type
_entity.pdbx_description
1 polymer ?
#
loop_
_entity_poly.entity_id
_entity_poly.type
_entity_poly.pdbx_seq_one_letter_code
_entity_poly.pdbx_strand_id
1 'polypeptide(L)'
;MDTQQKSSWAWDLSQDIYQEYVATYAHVNEARVDWRPIITTATSAILDNALSTTDLSTVEDVVSYISSQMWHTETTGLVNNVTFKSSQTPLICDPMSTLIYGYASCTGVSILFADALKYVGIAARMCDTPT
;
A
#
# COMPACT_ATOMS: atom_id res chain seq x y z
N MET A 1 5.98 -14.08 -5.82
CA MET A 1 7.36 -14.11 -6.37
C MET A 1 7.58 -13.01 -7.41
N ASP A 2 6.57 -12.69 -8.23
CA ASP A 2 6.69 -11.68 -9.30
C ASP A 2 7.11 -10.29 -8.82
N THR A 3 6.56 -9.77 -7.72
CA THR A 3 6.92 -8.43 -7.20
C THR A 3 8.38 -8.37 -6.72
N GLN A 4 8.85 -9.42 -6.04
CA GLN A 4 10.23 -9.48 -5.56
C GLN A 4 11.22 -9.45 -6.72
N GLN A 5 10.90 -10.11 -7.83
CA GLN A 5 11.79 -10.16 -9.00
C GLN A 5 11.81 -8.84 -9.80
N LYS A 6 10.72 -8.05 -9.74
CA LYS A 6 10.59 -6.79 -10.49
C LYS A 6 11.31 -5.61 -9.85
N SER A 7 11.39 -5.60 -8.52
CA SER A 7 11.91 -4.46 -7.77
C SER A 7 13.32 -4.74 -7.25
N SER A 8 14.30 -3.91 -7.63
CA SER A 8 15.70 -4.06 -7.22
C SER A 8 15.90 -4.03 -5.70
N TRP A 9 15.14 -3.19 -5.00
CA TRP A 9 15.15 -3.09 -3.53
C TRP A 9 14.53 -4.29 -2.80
N ALA A 10 13.86 -5.20 -3.50
CA ALA A 10 13.25 -6.40 -2.91
C ALA A 10 14.13 -7.65 -3.06
N TRP A 11 15.23 -7.58 -3.82
CA TRP A 11 16.07 -8.74 -4.18
C TRP A 11 16.76 -9.38 -2.98
N ASP A 12 17.17 -8.59 -1.99
CA ASP A 12 17.93 -9.07 -0.83
C ASP A 12 17.02 -9.61 0.31
N LEU A 13 15.70 -9.60 0.13
CA LEU A 13 14.77 -10.10 1.16
C LEU A 13 14.84 -11.63 1.27
N SER A 14 15.05 -12.14 2.49
CA SER A 14 14.93 -13.57 2.75
C SER A 14 13.50 -14.05 2.52
N GLN A 15 13.35 -15.34 2.21
CA GLN A 15 12.05 -15.94 1.94
C GLN A 15 11.07 -15.77 3.11
N ASP A 16 11.55 -15.89 4.35
CA ASP A 16 10.74 -15.75 5.56
C ASP A 16 10.21 -14.31 5.70
N ILE A 17 11.08 -13.31 5.52
CA ILE A 17 10.69 -11.90 5.57
C ILE A 17 9.70 -11.57 4.44
N TYR A 18 9.93 -12.10 3.24
CA TYR A 18 8.99 -11.91 2.14
C TYR A 18 7.60 -12.49 2.47
N GLN A 19 7.55 -13.71 3.02
CA GLN A 19 6.28 -14.35 3.37
C GLN A 19 5.53 -13.62 4.49
N GLU A 20 6.25 -13.09 5.47
CA GLU A 20 5.65 -12.39 6.61
C GLU A 20 5.30 -10.92 6.34
N TYR A 21 6.09 -10.21 5.54
CA TYR A 21 5.97 -8.75 5.41
C TYR A 21 5.54 -8.29 4.02
N VAL A 22 5.48 -9.18 3.02
CA VAL A 22 5.06 -8.82 1.65
C VAL A 22 3.89 -9.68 1.19
N ALA A 23 3.96 -10.99 1.40
CA ALA A 23 2.95 -11.93 0.91
C ALA A 23 1.70 -12.05 1.81
N THR A 24 1.62 -11.28 2.91
CA THR A 24 0.49 -11.35 3.84
C THR A 24 -0.80 -10.89 3.20
N TYR A 25 -1.85 -11.70 3.39
CA TYR A 25 -3.17 -11.43 2.83
C TYR A 25 -3.79 -10.18 3.44
N ALA A 26 -3.72 -10.02 4.77
CA ALA A 26 -4.36 -8.93 5.49
C ALA A 26 -3.50 -8.49 6.67
N HIS A 27 -3.64 -7.23 7.06
CA HIS A 27 -2.95 -6.69 8.23
C HIS A 27 -3.72 -6.95 9.53
N VAL A 28 -5.04 -6.78 9.50
CA VAL A 28 -5.92 -6.91 10.67
C VAL A 28 -7.19 -7.70 10.30
N ASN A 29 -8.25 -7.54 11.10
CA ASN A 29 -9.56 -8.15 10.87
C ASN A 29 -10.39 -7.43 9.79
N GLU A 30 -9.80 -7.22 8.62
CA GLU A 30 -10.48 -6.61 7.45
C GLU A 30 -11.29 -7.63 6.64
N ALA A 31 -12.33 -7.15 5.95
CA ALA A 31 -13.14 -7.99 5.08
C ALA A 31 -12.30 -8.61 3.95
N ARG A 32 -12.55 -9.89 3.65
CA ARG A 32 -11.83 -10.66 2.62
C ARG A 32 -12.45 -10.39 1.24
N VAL A 33 -12.19 -9.19 0.72
CA VAL A 33 -12.68 -8.71 -0.59
C VAL A 33 -11.50 -8.62 -1.58
N ASP A 34 -11.78 -8.72 -2.88
CA ASP A 34 -10.75 -8.70 -3.92
C ASP A 34 -10.34 -7.27 -4.33
N TRP A 35 -9.83 -6.50 -3.37
CA TRP A 35 -9.34 -5.13 -3.59
C TRP A 35 -7.91 -5.08 -4.15
N ARG A 36 -7.16 -6.20 -4.09
CA ARG A 36 -5.73 -6.25 -4.43
C ARG A 36 -5.41 -5.85 -5.86
N PRO A 37 -6.16 -6.29 -6.89
CA PRO A 37 -5.83 -5.92 -8.27
C PRO A 37 -5.90 -4.40 -8.46
N ILE A 38 -6.83 -3.74 -7.77
CA ILE A 38 -6.99 -2.28 -7.82
C ILE A 38 -5.75 -1.59 -7.24
N ILE A 39 -5.35 -1.97 -6.03
CA ILE A 39 -4.16 -1.37 -5.39
C ILE A 39 -2.90 -1.69 -6.18
N THR A 40 -2.72 -2.94 -6.61
CA THR A 40 -1.55 -3.37 -7.39
C THR A 40 -1.41 -2.56 -8.67
N THR A 41 -2.53 -2.34 -9.38
CA THR A 41 -2.54 -1.55 -10.62
C THR A 41 -2.21 -0.08 -10.33
N ALA A 42 -2.84 0.51 -9.31
CA ALA A 42 -2.59 1.88 -8.91
C ALA A 42 -1.11 2.12 -8.50
N THR A 43 -0.55 1.22 -7.68
CA THR A 43 0.84 1.35 -7.23
C THR A 43 1.85 1.08 -8.32
N SER A 44 1.54 0.15 -9.25
CA SER A 44 2.41 -0.09 -10.41
C SER A 44 2.45 1.14 -11.31
N ALA A 45 1.30 1.80 -11.54
CA ALA A 45 1.26 3.04 -12.34
C ALA A 45 2.06 4.18 -11.69
N ILE A 46 1.95 4.35 -10.37
CA ILE A 46 2.78 5.30 -9.61
C ILE A 46 4.26 4.98 -9.79
N LEU A 47 4.63 3.71 -9.64
CA LEU A 47 6.03 3.27 -9.71
C LEU A 47 6.62 3.45 -11.12
N ASP A 48 5.88 3.06 -12.16
CA ASP A 48 6.30 3.21 -13.55
C ASP A 48 6.52 4.68 -13.91
N ASN A 49 5.65 5.58 -13.43
CA ASN A 49 5.84 7.02 -13.57
C ASN A 49 7.10 7.49 -12.83
N ALA A 50 7.31 7.01 -11.61
CA ALA A 50 8.47 7.36 -10.79
C ALA A 50 9.78 6.97 -11.48
N LEU A 51 9.90 5.72 -11.93
CA LEU A 51 11.08 5.19 -12.61
C LEU A 51 11.38 5.89 -13.94
N SER A 52 10.35 6.48 -14.58
CA SER A 52 10.53 7.27 -15.81
C SER A 52 11.01 8.70 -15.56
N THR A 53 10.79 9.24 -14.37
CA THR A 53 11.01 10.67 -14.05
C THR A 53 12.17 10.89 -13.07
N THR A 54 12.42 9.92 -12.19
CA THR A 54 13.32 10.05 -11.04
C THR A 54 14.15 8.77 -10.88
N ASP A 55 15.40 8.91 -10.46
CA ASP A 55 16.24 7.76 -10.10
C ASP A 55 15.89 7.31 -8.67
N LEU A 56 15.11 6.23 -8.56
CA LEU A 56 14.74 5.62 -7.28
C LEU A 56 15.66 4.43 -7.02
N SER A 57 16.64 4.62 -6.14
CA SER A 57 17.64 3.59 -5.82
C SER A 57 17.49 3.01 -4.41
N THR A 58 16.93 3.78 -3.48
CA THR A 58 16.78 3.38 -2.07
C THR A 58 15.32 3.09 -1.71
N VAL A 59 15.10 2.31 -0.65
CA VAL A 59 13.76 2.01 -0.14
C VAL A 59 13.07 3.29 0.32
N GLU A 60 13.81 4.18 0.97
CA GLU A 60 13.31 5.45 1.51
C GLU A 60 12.78 6.37 0.41
N ASP A 61 13.47 6.46 -0.73
CA ASP A 61 13.02 7.26 -1.87
C ASP A 61 11.70 6.74 -2.43
N VAL A 62 11.59 5.41 -2.57
CA VAL A 62 10.37 4.75 -3.07
C VAL A 62 9.20 4.97 -2.09
N VAL A 63 9.43 4.80 -0.78
CA VAL A 63 8.41 5.04 0.26
C VAL A 63 7.93 6.49 0.23
N SER A 64 8.86 7.45 0.18
CA SER A 64 8.56 8.88 0.14
C SER A 64 7.75 9.24 -1.12
N TYR A 65 8.15 8.72 -2.27
CA TYR A 65 7.46 8.95 -3.53
C TYR A 65 6.03 8.41 -3.49
N ILE A 66 5.84 7.14 -3.10
CA ILE A 66 4.50 6.53 -2.97
C ILE A 66 3.65 7.33 -1.99
N SER A 67 4.20 7.70 -0.83
CA SER A 67 3.48 8.49 0.17
C SER A 67 3.02 9.85 -0.36
N SER A 68 3.74 10.46 -1.30
CA SER A 68 3.36 11.74 -1.89
C SER A 68 2.28 11.59 -2.97
N GLN A 69 2.28 10.48 -3.71
CA GLN A 69 1.44 10.30 -4.90
C GLN A 69 0.14 9.54 -4.64
N MET A 70 0.15 8.61 -3.68
CA MET A 70 -0.92 7.63 -3.50
C MET A 70 -2.28 8.24 -3.11
N TRP A 71 -2.30 9.44 -2.56
CA TRP A 71 -3.53 10.08 -2.08
C TRP A 71 -4.31 10.81 -3.18
N HIS A 72 -3.74 10.88 -4.39
CA HIS A 72 -4.30 11.59 -5.54
C HIS A 72 -4.90 10.60 -6.55
N THR A 73 -6.16 10.82 -6.94
CA THR A 73 -6.87 10.01 -7.95
C THR A 73 -6.24 10.10 -9.32
N GLU A 74 -5.65 11.26 -9.64
CA GLU A 74 -4.97 11.49 -10.91
C GLU A 74 -3.80 10.52 -11.10
N THR A 75 -3.10 10.16 -10.02
CA THR A 75 -1.95 9.25 -10.07
C THR A 75 -2.35 7.79 -9.88
N THR A 76 -3.40 7.51 -9.10
CA THR A 76 -3.82 6.14 -8.76
C THR A 76 -4.91 5.56 -9.66
N GLY A 77 -5.63 6.40 -10.41
CA GLY A 77 -6.82 5.99 -11.17
C GLY A 77 -7.99 5.54 -10.29
N LEU A 78 -7.95 5.85 -8.99
CA LEU A 78 -9.00 5.49 -8.04
C LEU A 78 -10.25 6.35 -8.24
N VAL A 79 -11.38 5.83 -7.78
CA VAL A 79 -12.69 6.50 -7.91
C VAL A 79 -12.72 7.82 -7.14
N ASN A 80 -12.09 7.89 -5.97
CA ASN A 80 -12.13 9.04 -5.07
C ASN A 80 -10.76 9.31 -4.43
N ASN A 81 -10.47 10.59 -4.15
CA ASN A 81 -9.28 10.99 -3.39
C ASN A 81 -9.45 10.49 -1.96
N VAL A 82 -8.46 9.78 -1.42
CA VAL A 82 -8.53 9.24 -0.07
C VAL A 82 -8.15 10.35 0.92
N THR A 83 -9.11 10.75 1.76
CA THR A 83 -8.91 11.77 2.80
C THR A 83 -8.98 11.17 4.20
N PHE A 84 -8.14 11.67 5.10
CA PHE A 84 -8.21 11.23 6.49
C PHE A 84 -9.44 11.82 7.18
N LYS A 85 -10.23 10.97 7.84
CA LYS A 85 -11.37 11.36 8.66
C LYS A 85 -11.32 10.62 10.00
N SER A 86 -11.20 11.37 11.08
CA SER A 86 -11.20 10.81 12.43
C SER A 86 -12.55 10.18 12.81
N SER A 87 -12.51 9.30 13.80
CA SER A 87 -13.69 8.62 14.39
C SER A 87 -14.53 7.79 13.42
N GLN A 88 -13.92 7.23 12.37
CA GLN A 88 -14.57 6.30 11.43
C GLN A 88 -14.36 4.82 11.80
N THR A 89 -13.64 4.54 12.88
CA THR A 89 -13.49 3.18 13.43
C THR A 89 -14.79 2.79 14.16
N PRO A 90 -15.42 1.63 13.90
CA PRO A 90 -14.97 0.49 13.08
C PRO A 90 -15.56 0.43 11.65
N LEU A 91 -16.31 1.44 11.22
CA LEU A 91 -17.11 1.42 10.00
C LEU A 91 -16.27 1.39 8.71
N ILE A 92 -15.15 2.12 8.67
CA ILE A 92 -14.29 2.24 7.48
C ILE A 92 -12.84 1.98 7.88
N CYS A 93 -12.49 0.70 7.87
CA CYS A 93 -11.17 0.19 8.23
C CYS A 93 -10.61 -0.79 7.20
N ASP A 94 -11.42 -1.32 6.30
CA ASP A 94 -10.96 -2.18 5.23
C ASP A 94 -10.51 -1.36 3.99
N PRO A 95 -9.57 -1.88 3.19
CA PRO A 95 -9.09 -1.20 2.00
C PRO A 95 -10.21 -0.87 1.00
N MET A 96 -11.14 -1.80 0.78
CA MET A 96 -12.19 -1.62 -0.23
C MET A 96 -13.14 -0.47 0.13
N SER A 97 -13.59 -0.40 1.38
CA SER A 97 -14.40 0.72 1.87
C SER A 97 -13.66 2.05 1.75
N THR A 98 -12.36 2.07 2.03
CA THR A 98 -11.53 3.27 1.87
C THR A 98 -11.52 3.76 0.41
N LEU A 99 -11.35 2.83 -0.53
CA LEU A 99 -11.35 3.13 -1.97
C LEU A 99 -12.73 3.59 -2.48
N ILE A 100 -13.82 2.99 -1.99
CA ILE A 100 -15.19 3.35 -2.39
C ILE A 100 -15.59 4.70 -1.82
N TYR A 101 -15.40 4.90 -0.52
CA TYR A 101 -15.89 6.10 0.17
C TYR A 101 -14.99 7.31 -0.02
N GLY A 102 -13.70 7.14 -0.35
CA GLY A 102 -12.74 8.25 -0.49
C GLY A 102 -12.32 8.86 0.85
N TYR A 103 -12.53 8.15 1.96
CA TYR A 103 -11.99 8.55 3.25
C TYR A 103 -11.75 7.35 4.15
N ALA A 104 -10.83 7.49 5.09
CA ALA A 104 -10.51 6.45 6.05
C ALA A 104 -10.11 6.99 7.42
N SER A 105 -10.27 6.12 8.43
CA SER A 105 -9.68 6.29 9.76
C SER A 105 -8.15 6.21 9.71
N CYS A 106 -7.48 6.51 10.82
CA CYS A 106 -6.01 6.35 10.91
C CYS A 106 -5.60 4.92 10.60
N THR A 107 -6.35 3.94 11.12
CA THR A 107 -6.13 2.52 10.85
C THR A 107 -6.33 2.20 9.37
N GLY A 108 -7.41 2.67 8.74
CA GLY A 108 -7.66 2.41 7.31
C GLY A 108 -6.60 3.03 6.39
N VAL A 109 -6.15 4.26 6.69
CA VAL A 109 -5.06 4.93 5.96
C VAL A 109 -3.75 4.15 6.10
N SER A 110 -3.42 3.70 7.32
CA SER A 110 -2.21 2.93 7.57
C SER A 110 -2.22 1.55 6.90
N ILE A 111 -3.38 0.86 6.89
CA ILE A 111 -3.54 -0.42 6.19
C ILE A 111 -3.32 -0.22 4.69
N LEU A 112 -4.03 0.75 4.09
CA LEU A 112 -3.95 1.03 2.66
C LEU A 112 -2.51 1.35 2.25
N PHE A 113 -1.84 2.22 3.01
CA PHE A 113 -0.45 2.59 2.76
C PHE A 113 0.50 1.40 2.89
N ALA A 114 0.37 0.59 3.94
CA ALA A 114 1.19 -0.61 4.10
C ALA A 114 0.94 -1.61 2.95
N ASP A 115 -0.30 -1.79 2.51
CA ASP A 115 -0.63 -2.63 1.36
C ASP A 115 0.03 -2.12 0.08
N ALA A 116 0.01 -0.82 -0.16
CA ALA A 116 0.68 -0.24 -1.32
C ALA A 116 2.19 -0.50 -1.34
N LEU A 117 2.86 -0.36 -0.20
CA LEU A 117 4.30 -0.64 -0.08
C LEU A 117 4.61 -2.11 -0.39
N LYS A 118 3.78 -3.04 0.10
CA LYS A 118 3.94 -4.49 -0.19
C LYS A 118 3.84 -4.79 -1.68
N TYR A 119 2.92 -4.15 -2.42
CA TYR A 119 2.80 -4.37 -3.88
C TYR A 119 3.98 -3.83 -4.68
N VAL A 120 4.75 -2.92 -4.11
CA VAL A 120 6.01 -2.43 -4.69
C VAL A 120 7.22 -3.25 -4.22
N GLY A 121 7.01 -4.23 -3.35
CA GLY A 121 8.02 -5.15 -2.86
C GLY A 121 8.76 -4.66 -1.61
N ILE A 122 8.24 -3.63 -0.95
CA ILE A 122 8.78 -3.14 0.32
C ILE A 122 8.13 -3.95 1.45
N ALA A 123 8.98 -4.54 2.30
CA ALA A 123 8.53 -5.26 3.49
C ALA A 123 7.90 -4.29 4.49
N ALA A 124 6.57 -4.35 4.64
CA ALA A 124 5.80 -3.43 5.48
C ALA A 124 4.68 -4.18 6.21
N ARG A 125 4.42 -3.78 7.46
CA ARG A 125 3.27 -4.28 8.23
C ARG A 125 2.72 -3.20 9.15
N MET A 126 1.44 -3.31 9.46
CA MET A 126 0.84 -2.58 10.57
C MET A 126 1.49 -3.04 11.88
N CYS A 127 1.92 -2.07 12.70
CA CYS A 127 2.32 -2.33 14.07
C CYS A 127 1.15 -1.99 14.97
N ASP A 128 0.70 -2.97 15.76
CA ASP A 128 -0.25 -2.76 16.84
C ASP A 128 0.47 -2.94 18.17
N THR A 129 0.06 -2.17 19.18
CA THR A 129 0.55 -2.33 20.54
C THR A 129 -0.35 -3.32 21.29
N PRO A 130 0.16 -4.47 21.75
CA PRO A 130 -0.62 -5.34 22.62
C PRO A 130 -0.95 -4.56 23.90
N THR A 131 -2.24 -4.47 24.21
CA THR A 131 -2.76 -3.89 25.47
C THR A 131 -3.10 -4.98 26.46
#